data_AF-A0A328BJ32-F1
#
_entry.id   AF-A0A328BJ32-F1
#
_cell.length_a   1.000
_cell.length_b   1.000
_cell.length_c   1.000
_cell.angle_alpha   90.00
_cell.angle_beta   90.00
_cell.angle_gamma   90.00
#
_symmetry.space_group_name_H-M   'P 1'
#
loop_
_entity.id
_entity.type
_entity.pdbx_description
1 polymer ?
#
loop_
_entity_poly.entity_id
_entity_poly.type
_entity_poly.pdbx_seq_one_letter_code
_entity_poly.pdbx_strand_id
1 'polypeptide(L)'
;MSLNSPLRRLLLAFLLLGPVAARAQAVPNPGENIAYLVTFGAQADKSWGDDDFTSTYFFLVPKERRQPVYIRVFDPDCGGRHDEAKFGWNTQTEFSLYGGPGAHSTADARSPEPKAGLRAGTPLKSVSFGPDARLDNQWYTFGPLNPLEGELVPEFQGYVFKVVVQGKKGDDGNLYRFFLSSSPAQNVAVEGGNAFTYEYAIRLTPERNAVTHLYPFINEHVVSIKQSNFDADDDLGIKLYSVAKNGHDATVSGDTRWASSTHPVSPKEHGLSIDMQLTSRSRAANDLVFYVTDQYDTALPFFAIPLGGPPKYRYDVDVKIRR
;
A
#
# COMPACT_ATOMS: atom_id res chain seq x y z
N MET A 1 34.34 61.35 6.68
CA MET A 1 34.32 61.08 5.23
C MET A 1 34.71 59.63 4.99
N SER A 2 33.82 58.88 4.33
CA SER A 2 34.01 57.59 3.61
C SER A 2 34.63 56.40 4.38
N LEU A 3 33.84 55.42 4.86
CA LEU A 3 33.32 54.21 4.17
C LEU A 3 34.38 53.18 3.70
N ASN A 4 34.22 51.96 4.24
CA ASN A 4 34.43 50.59 3.67
C ASN A 4 35.15 49.70 4.72
N SER A 5 34.58 48.62 5.27
CA SER A 5 33.76 47.57 4.66
C SER A 5 32.89 46.83 5.70
N PRO A 6 31.69 46.33 5.34
CA PRO A 6 30.89 45.45 6.18
C PRO A 6 30.88 44.03 5.58
N LEU A 7 31.64 43.09 6.14
CA LEU A 7 31.50 41.67 5.76
C LEU A 7 31.68 40.71 6.92
N ARG A 8 31.02 40.98 8.05
CA ARG A 8 30.81 39.99 9.12
C ARG A 8 29.44 40.21 9.76
N ARG A 9 28.40 39.75 9.07
CA ARG A 9 27.08 39.51 9.66
C ARG A 9 26.58 38.16 9.17
N LEU A 10 26.16 37.33 10.13
CA LEU A 10 25.09 36.33 10.05
C LEU A 10 25.31 35.20 9.00
N LEU A 11 25.05 33.92 9.24
CA LEU A 11 24.13 33.25 10.14
C LEU A 11 24.77 31.91 10.56
N LEU A 12 24.91 31.67 11.86
CA LEU A 12 24.85 30.31 12.39
C LEU A 12 23.36 30.00 12.58
N ALA A 13 22.63 29.84 11.48
CA ALA A 13 21.34 29.18 11.52
C ALA A 13 21.64 27.69 11.51
N PHE A 14 21.83 27.13 12.70
CA PHE A 14 21.55 25.71 12.90
C PHE A 14 20.13 25.51 12.40
N LEU A 15 20.00 24.88 11.24
CA LEU A 15 18.77 24.22 10.83
C LEU A 15 18.44 23.23 11.94
N LEU A 16 17.62 23.67 12.89
CA LEU A 16 16.63 22.83 13.52
C LEU A 16 15.64 22.45 12.41
N LEU A 17 16.10 21.55 11.53
CA LEU A 17 15.21 20.63 10.85
C LEU A 17 14.58 19.82 11.99
N GLY A 18 13.47 20.34 12.51
CA GLY A 18 12.56 19.52 13.30
C GLY A 18 12.31 18.24 12.49
N PRO A 19 12.14 17.08 13.14
CA PRO A 19 11.88 15.86 12.42
C PRO A 19 10.65 16.13 11.56
N VAL A 20 10.86 16.16 10.25
CA VAL A 20 9.77 15.88 9.31
C VAL A 20 9.43 14.45 9.65
N ALA A 21 8.52 14.27 10.60
CA ALA A 21 8.03 12.99 11.02
C ALA A 21 7.39 12.41 9.76
N ALA A 22 8.19 11.63 9.04
CA ALA A 22 7.80 11.05 7.79
C ALA A 22 6.54 10.25 8.11
N ARG A 23 5.42 10.62 7.49
CA ARG A 23 4.13 9.89 7.55
C ARG A 23 4.24 8.55 6.79
N ALA A 24 5.40 7.93 6.85
CA ALA A 24 5.86 6.91 5.93
C ALA A 24 5.21 5.54 6.21
N GLN A 25 4.52 5.36 7.33
CA GLN A 25 3.88 4.10 7.71
C GLN A 25 2.35 4.16 7.72
N ALA A 26 1.77 5.19 7.12
CA ALA A 26 0.37 5.13 6.72
C ALA A 26 0.23 4.13 5.56
N VAL A 27 -0.88 3.40 5.55
CA VAL A 27 -1.29 2.56 4.41
C VAL A 27 -2.68 3.04 4.00
N PRO A 28 -2.83 3.67 2.84
CA PRO A 28 -1.77 3.99 1.88
C PRO A 28 -0.81 5.07 2.43
N ASN A 29 0.42 5.08 1.92
CA ASN A 29 1.35 6.17 2.15
C ASN A 29 0.88 7.40 1.37
N PRO A 30 0.96 8.63 1.92
CA PRO A 30 0.60 9.84 1.18
C PRO A 30 1.29 10.00 -0.18
N GLY A 31 2.51 9.47 -0.34
CA GLY A 31 3.24 9.47 -1.61
C GLY A 31 2.69 8.51 -2.68
N GLU A 32 1.78 7.60 -2.32
CA GLU A 32 1.06 6.74 -3.27
C GLU A 32 -0.14 7.46 -3.89
N ASN A 33 -0.63 8.55 -3.27
CA ASN A 33 -1.82 9.29 -3.72
C ASN A 33 -3.04 8.37 -3.99
N ILE A 34 -3.24 7.40 -3.10
CA ILE A 34 -4.44 6.57 -3.04
C ILE A 34 -5.41 7.23 -2.07
N ALA A 35 -6.69 7.31 -2.43
CA ALA A 35 -7.70 7.90 -1.56
C ALA A 35 -7.90 7.01 -0.33
N TYR A 36 -8.33 5.77 -0.54
CA TYR A 36 -8.62 4.80 0.53
C TYR A 36 -8.27 3.38 0.09
N LEU A 37 -8.05 2.51 1.07
CA LEU A 37 -8.21 1.08 0.87
C LEU A 37 -9.71 0.78 0.90
N VAL A 38 -10.18 -0.18 0.13
CA VAL A 38 -11.61 -0.53 0.09
C VAL A 38 -11.81 -2.03 0.27
N THR A 39 -12.85 -2.39 1.00
CA THR A 39 -13.37 -3.76 1.04
C THR A 39 -14.89 -3.70 1.06
N PHE A 40 -15.51 -4.33 0.08
CA PHE A 40 -16.96 -4.40 -0.04
C PHE A 40 -17.55 -5.56 0.76
N GLY A 41 -18.81 -5.44 1.14
CA GLY A 41 -19.55 -6.54 1.74
C GLY A 41 -19.71 -7.73 0.79
N ALA A 42 -19.85 -8.94 1.35
CA ALA A 42 -19.89 -10.20 0.59
C ALA A 42 -21.05 -10.34 -0.43
N GLN A 43 -21.99 -9.39 -0.45
CA GLN A 43 -23.16 -9.37 -1.31
C GLN A 43 -23.12 -8.20 -2.31
N ALA A 44 -22.02 -7.43 -2.32
CA ALA A 44 -21.80 -6.37 -3.29
C ALA A 44 -21.70 -6.92 -4.72
N ASP A 45 -22.00 -6.06 -5.68
CA ASP A 45 -21.74 -6.37 -7.07
C ASP A 45 -20.25 -6.16 -7.34
N LYS A 46 -19.61 -7.12 -8.00
CA LYS A 46 -18.17 -7.01 -8.33
C LYS A 46 -17.88 -5.89 -9.32
N SER A 47 -18.90 -5.34 -9.98
CA SER A 47 -18.75 -4.15 -10.83
C SER A 47 -18.45 -2.85 -10.08
N TRP A 48 -18.14 -2.94 -8.78
CA TRP A 48 -17.78 -1.84 -7.90
C TRP A 48 -16.31 -1.95 -7.47
N GLY A 49 -15.50 -2.71 -8.20
CA GLY A 49 -14.05 -2.70 -8.06
C GLY A 49 -13.42 -3.69 -7.09
N ASP A 50 -14.21 -4.49 -6.38
CA ASP A 50 -13.71 -5.52 -5.45
C ASP A 50 -14.15 -6.91 -5.93
N ASP A 51 -13.17 -7.72 -6.32
CA ASP A 51 -13.43 -8.98 -7.01
C ASP A 51 -13.66 -10.15 -6.07
N ASP A 52 -13.27 -10.06 -4.80
CA ASP A 52 -13.35 -11.18 -3.85
C ASP A 52 -13.70 -10.81 -2.39
N PHE A 53 -13.91 -9.52 -2.12
CA PHE A 53 -14.33 -8.98 -0.82
C PHE A 53 -13.31 -9.22 0.29
N THR A 54 -12.04 -9.43 -0.08
CA THR A 54 -10.96 -9.77 0.83
C THR A 54 -9.71 -8.95 0.49
N SER A 55 -8.95 -8.56 1.51
CA SER A 55 -7.66 -7.91 1.31
C SER A 55 -6.71 -8.30 2.43
N THR A 56 -5.42 -8.34 2.14
CA THR A 56 -4.40 -8.76 3.11
C THR A 56 -3.26 -7.77 3.21
N TYR A 57 -3.00 -7.25 4.40
CA TYR A 57 -1.97 -6.27 4.67
C TYR A 57 -0.98 -6.79 5.70
N PHE A 58 0.30 -6.51 5.48
CA PHE A 58 1.41 -6.93 6.32
C PHE A 58 2.08 -5.74 6.98
N PHE A 59 2.56 -5.95 8.20
CA PHE A 59 3.24 -4.94 9.00
C PHE A 59 4.57 -5.48 9.49
N LEU A 60 5.65 -4.91 8.98
CA LEU A 60 7.02 -5.26 9.29
C LEU A 60 7.52 -4.43 10.48
N VAL A 61 8.00 -5.12 11.50
CA VAL A 61 8.65 -4.53 12.67
C VAL A 61 10.12 -4.99 12.71
N PRO A 62 11.10 -4.08 12.84
CA PRO A 62 12.52 -4.46 12.86
C PRO A 62 12.84 -5.47 13.95
N LYS A 63 13.76 -6.39 13.67
CA LYS A 63 14.13 -7.46 14.60
C LYS A 63 14.73 -6.94 15.90
N GLU A 64 15.23 -5.72 15.96
CA GLU A 64 15.81 -5.09 17.16
C GLU A 64 14.76 -4.43 18.05
N ARG A 65 13.56 -4.16 17.52
CA ARG A 65 12.46 -3.53 18.26
C ARG A 65 11.96 -4.47 19.36
N ARG A 66 11.92 -3.97 20.60
CA ARG A 66 11.39 -4.71 21.76
C ARG A 66 10.19 -4.02 22.40
N GLN A 67 10.02 -2.71 22.16
CA GLN A 67 8.90 -1.95 22.67
C GLN A 67 7.64 -2.31 21.89
N PRO A 68 6.47 -2.30 22.55
CA PRO A 68 5.20 -2.58 21.89
C PRO A 68 4.96 -1.71 20.66
N VAL A 69 4.19 -2.26 19.74
CA VAL A 69 3.67 -1.59 18.56
C VAL A 69 2.16 -1.73 18.50
N TYR A 70 1.53 -0.95 17.63
CA TYR A 70 0.09 -0.89 17.45
C TYR A 70 -0.22 -0.84 15.97
N ILE A 71 -1.25 -1.57 15.54
CA ILE A 71 -1.79 -1.44 14.18
C ILE A 71 -3.11 -0.70 14.32
N ARG A 72 -3.21 0.47 13.70
CA ARG A 72 -4.37 1.35 13.82
C ARG A 72 -5.16 1.34 12.53
N VAL A 73 -6.48 1.31 12.63
CA VAL A 73 -7.44 1.35 11.51
C VAL A 73 -8.21 2.67 11.62
N PHE A 74 -8.14 3.49 10.60
CA PHE A 74 -8.97 4.68 10.45
C PHE A 74 -10.24 4.31 9.73
N ASP A 75 -11.37 4.83 10.22
CA ASP A 75 -12.69 4.63 9.64
C ASP A 75 -13.09 3.15 9.50
N PRO A 76 -13.03 2.37 10.60
CA PRO A 76 -13.37 0.96 10.52
C PRO A 76 -14.89 0.72 10.45
N ASP A 77 -15.73 1.74 10.68
CA ASP A 77 -17.18 1.58 10.54
C ASP A 77 -17.58 1.36 9.10
N CYS A 78 -18.68 0.64 8.89
CA CYS A 78 -19.21 0.38 7.56
C CYS A 78 -20.35 1.35 7.22
N GLY A 79 -20.07 2.65 7.29
CA GLY A 79 -20.97 3.72 6.92
C GLY A 79 -20.34 5.11 7.05
N GLY A 80 -21.18 6.13 7.18
CA GLY A 80 -20.69 7.47 7.50
C GLY A 80 -20.09 8.20 6.30
N ARG A 81 -18.97 8.89 6.54
CA ARG A 81 -18.49 9.96 5.66
C ARG A 81 -17.77 9.48 4.41
N HIS A 82 -16.96 8.43 4.51
CA HIS A 82 -16.05 8.02 3.44
C HIS A 82 -16.53 6.78 2.68
N ASP A 83 -17.31 5.94 3.36
CA ASP A 83 -17.86 4.70 2.82
C ASP A 83 -18.83 4.91 1.65
N GLU A 84 -19.05 3.83 0.90
CA GLU A 84 -19.90 3.85 -0.29
C GLU A 84 -21.18 3.06 -0.09
N ALA A 85 -22.30 3.78 0.06
CA ALA A 85 -23.61 3.17 0.20
C ALA A 85 -24.23 2.84 -1.16
N LYS A 86 -24.86 1.67 -1.27
CA LYS A 86 -25.72 1.37 -2.43
C LYS A 86 -27.13 1.93 -2.26
N PHE A 87 -27.81 1.54 -1.17
CA PHE A 87 -29.16 2.03 -0.82
C PHE A 87 -29.29 2.37 0.67
N GLY A 88 -28.38 1.89 1.51
CA GLY A 88 -28.30 2.16 2.93
C GLY A 88 -27.35 1.19 3.62
N TRP A 89 -26.84 1.57 4.79
CA TRP A 89 -25.74 0.87 5.44
C TRP A 89 -26.14 -0.51 6.00
N ASN A 90 -25.58 -1.57 5.42
CA ASN A 90 -25.82 -2.95 5.80
C ASN A 90 -24.54 -3.82 5.83
N THR A 91 -23.41 -3.29 5.36
CA THR A 91 -22.13 -4.01 5.33
C THR A 91 -21.58 -4.31 6.73
N GLN A 92 -20.96 -5.48 6.85
CA GLN A 92 -20.13 -5.82 8.00
C GLN A 92 -18.76 -6.28 7.52
N THR A 93 -17.70 -5.60 7.94
CA THR A 93 -16.32 -5.91 7.59
C THR A 93 -15.56 -6.45 8.80
N GLU A 94 -14.89 -7.58 8.63
CA GLU A 94 -14.05 -8.21 9.66
C GLU A 94 -12.57 -7.88 9.42
N PHE A 95 -11.88 -7.45 10.48
CA PHE A 95 -10.44 -7.26 10.53
C PHE A 95 -9.84 -8.32 11.46
N SER A 96 -9.07 -9.25 10.90
CA SER A 96 -8.44 -10.35 11.62
C SER A 96 -6.91 -10.20 11.61
N LEU A 97 -6.32 -10.01 12.79
CA LEU A 97 -4.88 -9.88 13.02
C LEU A 97 -4.26 -11.24 13.38
N TYR A 98 -3.16 -11.55 12.69
CA TYR A 98 -2.36 -12.76 12.84
C TYR A 98 -0.87 -12.41 13.04
N GLY A 99 -0.18 -13.29 13.75
CA GLY A 99 1.28 -13.31 13.88
C GLY A 99 1.80 -14.75 13.87
N GLY A 100 3.03 -14.97 14.34
CA GLY A 100 3.64 -16.30 14.44
C GLY A 100 3.88 -17.02 13.11
N PRO A 101 4.49 -18.21 13.13
CA PRO A 101 4.86 -18.95 11.93
C PRO A 101 3.70 -19.15 10.95
N GLY A 102 3.95 -18.85 9.67
CA GLY A 102 2.99 -18.98 8.58
C GLY A 102 2.07 -17.78 8.37
N ALA A 103 2.15 -16.73 9.22
CA ALA A 103 1.42 -15.49 8.99
C ALA A 103 1.78 -14.84 7.65
N HIS A 104 3.03 -14.94 7.22
CA HIS A 104 3.57 -14.42 5.95
C HIS A 104 4.26 -15.49 5.11
N SER A 105 5.02 -16.41 5.69
CA SER A 105 5.93 -17.30 4.92
C SER A 105 5.23 -18.29 3.98
N THR A 106 3.96 -18.60 4.22
CA THR A 106 3.19 -19.50 3.34
C THR A 106 2.92 -18.87 1.97
N ALA A 107 2.78 -19.71 0.94
CA ALA A 107 2.42 -19.22 -0.40
C ALA A 107 1.02 -18.60 -0.40
N ASP A 108 0.07 -19.22 0.29
CA ASP A 108 -1.32 -18.74 0.38
C ASP A 108 -1.44 -17.39 1.10
N ALA A 109 -0.61 -17.10 2.11
CA ALA A 109 -0.60 -15.78 2.75
C ALA A 109 -0.16 -14.67 1.78
N ARG A 110 0.69 -14.99 0.81
CA ARG A 110 1.24 -14.05 -0.18
C ARG A 110 0.49 -14.06 -1.51
N SER A 111 -0.57 -14.87 -1.61
CA SER A 111 -1.40 -14.98 -2.80
C SER A 111 -2.25 -13.71 -2.94
N PRO A 112 -2.40 -13.15 -4.16
CA PRO A 112 -3.36 -12.08 -4.41
C PRO A 112 -4.78 -12.63 -4.19
N GLU A 113 -5.05 -13.84 -4.70
CA GLU A 113 -6.35 -14.49 -4.50
C GLU A 113 -6.50 -15.13 -3.10
N PRO A 114 -7.67 -15.05 -2.47
CA PRO A 114 -7.97 -15.65 -1.18
C PRO A 114 -8.05 -17.17 -1.28
N LYS A 115 -7.04 -17.84 -0.71
CA LYS A 115 -6.96 -19.30 -0.63
C LYS A 115 -7.22 -19.79 0.79
N ALA A 116 -7.41 -21.10 0.96
CA ALA A 116 -7.68 -21.71 2.27
C ALA A 116 -6.61 -21.34 3.32
N GLY A 117 -5.34 -21.21 2.93
CA GLY A 117 -4.23 -20.81 3.80
C GLY A 117 -4.11 -19.30 4.07
N LEU A 118 -5.01 -18.45 3.56
CA LEU A 118 -4.95 -16.99 3.78
C LEU A 118 -4.92 -16.63 5.28
N ARG A 119 -5.64 -17.41 6.09
CA ARG A 119 -5.75 -17.24 7.56
C ARG A 119 -4.71 -18.06 8.34
N ALA A 120 -3.62 -18.51 7.69
CA ALA A 120 -2.49 -19.15 8.37
C ALA A 120 -1.78 -18.19 9.33
N GLY A 121 -1.10 -18.76 10.32
CA GLY A 121 -0.50 -18.04 11.46
C GLY A 121 -1.30 -18.20 12.75
N THR A 122 -0.79 -17.62 13.82
CA THR A 122 -1.45 -17.55 15.13
C THR A 122 -2.45 -16.38 15.12
N PRO A 123 -3.76 -16.62 15.31
CA PRO A 123 -4.73 -15.53 15.44
C PRO A 123 -4.50 -14.78 16.75
N LEU A 124 -4.36 -13.46 16.66
CA LEU A 124 -4.15 -12.58 17.81
C LEU A 124 -5.43 -11.84 18.21
N LYS A 125 -6.17 -11.34 17.22
CA LYS A 125 -7.43 -10.63 17.43
C LYS A 125 -8.29 -10.65 16.17
N SER A 126 -9.61 -10.76 16.31
CA SER A 126 -10.56 -10.45 15.24
C SER A 126 -11.61 -9.49 15.77
N VAL A 127 -12.03 -8.53 14.94
CA VAL A 127 -13.11 -7.58 15.23
C VAL A 127 -13.92 -7.37 13.96
N SER A 128 -15.23 -7.43 14.08
CA SER A 128 -16.14 -7.09 12.99
C SER A 128 -16.82 -5.76 13.27
N PHE A 129 -16.80 -4.88 12.30
CA PHE A 129 -17.47 -3.59 12.33
C PHE A 129 -18.64 -3.59 11.37
N GLY A 130 -19.68 -2.85 11.71
CA GLY A 130 -20.77 -2.51 10.83
C GLY A 130 -21.01 -1.00 10.92
N PRO A 131 -22.19 -0.50 10.53
CA PRO A 131 -22.49 0.92 10.61
C PRO A 131 -22.54 1.38 12.07
N ASP A 132 -21.60 2.24 12.47
CA ASP A 132 -21.54 2.82 13.83
C ASP A 132 -20.97 4.24 13.78
N ALA A 133 -21.85 5.24 13.83
CA ALA A 133 -21.48 6.66 13.77
C ALA A 133 -20.51 7.13 14.87
N ARG A 134 -20.25 6.32 15.91
CA ARG A 134 -19.22 6.63 16.92
C ARG A 134 -17.81 6.32 16.43
N LEU A 135 -17.69 5.50 15.41
CA LEU A 135 -16.42 5.07 14.81
C LEU A 135 -16.14 5.81 13.47
N ASP A 136 -17.14 6.49 12.89
CA ASP A 136 -17.00 7.39 11.74
C ASP A 136 -15.89 8.43 11.97
N ASN A 137 -14.92 8.39 11.06
CA ASN A 137 -13.73 9.22 11.03
C ASN A 137 -12.89 9.10 12.32
N GLN A 138 -12.97 7.96 13.01
CA GLN A 138 -12.17 7.63 14.20
C GLN A 138 -11.10 6.59 13.91
N TRP A 139 -10.18 6.44 14.87
CA TRP A 139 -9.17 5.38 14.84
C TRP A 139 -9.52 4.27 15.83
N TYR A 140 -9.59 3.04 15.35
CA TYR A 140 -9.50 1.84 16.17
C TYR A 140 -8.04 1.38 16.27
N THR A 141 -7.64 0.82 17.41
CA THR A 141 -6.26 0.39 17.65
C THR A 141 -6.21 -1.08 18.06
N PHE A 142 -5.48 -1.90 17.31
CA PHE A 142 -5.01 -3.20 17.75
C PHE A 142 -3.71 -3.05 18.56
N GLY A 143 -3.69 -3.62 19.76
CA GLY A 143 -2.51 -3.70 20.61
C GLY A 143 -2.79 -3.36 22.09
N PRO A 144 -1.74 -3.24 22.92
CA PRO A 144 -0.33 -3.34 22.55
C PRO A 144 0.04 -4.72 22.00
N LEU A 145 0.84 -4.75 20.93
CA LEU A 145 1.40 -5.96 20.34
C LEU A 145 2.87 -6.09 20.74
N ASN A 146 3.28 -7.26 21.23
CA ASN A 146 4.69 -7.56 21.41
C ASN A 146 5.30 -7.91 20.04
N PRO A 147 6.35 -7.22 19.56
CA PRO A 147 6.97 -7.51 18.27
C PRO A 147 7.28 -9.00 18.02
N LEU A 148 7.61 -9.75 19.07
CA LEU A 148 7.93 -11.19 18.99
C LEU A 148 6.71 -12.08 18.70
N GLU A 149 5.49 -11.54 18.77
CA GLU A 149 4.27 -12.24 18.35
C GLU A 149 4.13 -12.30 16.83
N GLY A 150 4.86 -11.46 16.07
CA GLY A 150 4.91 -11.55 14.62
C GLY A 150 5.72 -12.75 14.14
N GLU A 151 5.61 -13.08 12.85
CA GLU A 151 6.48 -14.08 12.24
C GLU A 151 7.87 -13.50 12.00
N LEU A 152 8.94 -14.13 12.49
CA LEU A 152 10.29 -13.75 12.09
C LEU A 152 10.50 -14.12 10.61
N VAL A 153 10.67 -13.12 9.75
CA VAL A 153 10.99 -13.27 8.32
C VAL A 153 12.46 -12.91 8.11
N PRO A 154 13.36 -13.89 7.91
CA PRO A 154 14.80 -13.66 7.79
C PRO A 154 15.19 -12.67 6.69
N GLU A 155 14.49 -12.72 5.55
CA GLU A 155 14.70 -11.88 4.38
C GLU A 155 14.47 -10.40 4.69
N PHE A 156 13.55 -10.10 5.60
CA PHE A 156 13.24 -8.73 6.03
C PHE A 156 13.98 -8.32 7.30
N GLN A 157 14.72 -9.23 7.93
CA GLN A 157 15.33 -9.03 9.24
C GLN A 157 14.35 -8.43 10.25
N GLY A 158 13.13 -8.97 10.30
CA GLY A 158 12.06 -8.40 11.13
C GLY A 158 10.92 -9.37 11.38
N TYR A 159 10.01 -8.93 12.24
CA TYR A 159 8.79 -9.63 12.58
C TYR A 159 7.62 -9.09 11.77
N VAL A 160 6.85 -9.96 11.15
CA VAL A 160 5.72 -9.61 10.29
C VAL A 160 4.41 -10.00 10.95
N PHE A 161 3.52 -9.03 11.09
CA PHE A 161 2.11 -9.26 11.38
C PHE A 161 1.30 -9.23 10.08
N LYS A 162 0.18 -9.94 10.05
CA LYS A 162 -0.77 -9.97 8.94
C LYS A 162 -2.14 -9.53 9.43
N VAL A 163 -2.79 -8.63 8.71
CA VAL A 163 -4.21 -8.31 8.86
C VAL A 163 -4.94 -8.78 7.61
N VAL A 164 -5.93 -9.65 7.80
CA VAL A 164 -6.90 -10.01 6.76
C VAL A 164 -8.15 -9.19 6.99
N VAL A 165 -8.57 -8.43 5.99
CA VAL A 165 -9.82 -7.67 5.95
C VAL A 165 -10.80 -8.44 5.06
N GLN A 166 -12.02 -8.65 5.53
CA GLN A 166 -13.02 -9.39 4.75
C GLN A 166 -14.42 -8.82 4.94
N GLY A 167 -15.10 -8.50 3.86
CA GLY A 167 -16.54 -8.26 3.86
C GLY A 167 -17.29 -9.53 4.21
N LYS A 168 -18.08 -9.51 5.30
CA LYS A 168 -18.84 -10.68 5.79
C LYS A 168 -20.29 -10.66 5.36
N LYS A 169 -20.86 -9.47 5.19
CA LYS A 169 -22.27 -9.23 4.88
C LYS A 169 -22.41 -7.87 4.20
N GLY A 170 -23.52 -7.67 3.51
CA GLY A 170 -23.94 -6.42 2.92
C GLY A 170 -23.35 -6.15 1.55
N ASP A 171 -23.71 -5.01 0.98
CA ASP A 171 -23.38 -4.61 -0.40
C ASP A 171 -22.79 -3.20 -0.51
N ASP A 172 -22.42 -2.59 0.60
CA ASP A 172 -21.70 -1.31 0.68
C ASP A 172 -20.18 -1.51 0.76
N GLY A 173 -19.42 -0.48 0.37
CA GLY A 173 -17.96 -0.45 0.46
C GLY A 173 -17.47 0.22 1.74
N ASN A 174 -16.60 -0.46 2.50
CA ASN A 174 -15.90 0.12 3.65
C ASN A 174 -14.53 0.67 3.23
N LEU A 175 -14.31 1.96 3.48
CA LEU A 175 -13.17 2.75 3.06
C LEU A 175 -12.30 3.15 4.24
N TYR A 176 -11.17 2.49 4.39
CA TYR A 176 -10.33 2.63 5.58
C TYR A 176 -8.87 2.93 5.22
N ARG A 177 -8.08 3.20 6.26
CA ARG A 177 -6.61 3.29 6.18
C ARG A 177 -5.98 2.61 7.38
N PHE A 178 -4.74 2.15 7.23
CA PHE A 178 -3.94 1.68 8.36
C PHE A 178 -2.83 2.65 8.75
N PHE A 179 -2.32 2.46 9.98
CA PHE A 179 -1.06 3.03 10.42
C PHE A 179 -0.33 2.09 11.39
N LEU A 180 0.94 1.78 11.13
CA LEU A 180 1.81 1.10 12.09
C LEU A 180 2.38 2.13 13.07
N SER A 181 2.01 2.02 14.35
CA SER A 181 2.34 3.02 15.36
C SER A 181 3.16 2.46 16.51
N SER A 182 4.00 3.31 17.07
CA SER A 182 4.63 3.14 18.38
C SER A 182 3.77 3.67 19.53
N SER A 183 2.62 4.30 19.23
CA SER A 183 1.68 4.88 20.20
C SER A 183 0.28 4.29 20.06
N PRO A 184 -0.44 4.04 21.18
CA PRO A 184 -1.81 3.52 21.14
C PRO A 184 -2.83 4.52 20.60
N ALA A 185 -2.55 5.82 20.71
CA ALA A 185 -3.51 6.90 20.47
C ALA A 185 -3.09 7.86 19.36
N GLN A 186 -1.82 7.87 18.98
CA GLN A 186 -1.27 8.76 17.96
C GLN A 186 -0.63 7.96 16.83
N ASN A 187 -0.56 8.56 15.64
CA ASN A 187 0.11 7.98 14.47
C ASN A 187 1.59 8.35 14.52
N VAL A 188 2.36 7.58 15.28
CA VAL A 188 3.81 7.78 15.46
C VAL A 188 4.53 6.60 14.86
N ALA A 189 5.23 6.82 13.74
CA ALA A 189 5.91 5.74 13.01
C ALA A 189 6.87 4.94 13.92
N VAL A 190 6.95 3.64 13.68
CA VAL A 190 7.92 2.72 14.27
C VAL A 190 9.21 2.81 13.47
N GLU A 191 10.27 3.40 14.01
CA GLU A 191 11.56 3.47 13.30
C GLU A 191 11.99 2.11 12.71
N GLY A 192 12.37 2.11 11.43
CA GLY A 192 12.73 0.92 10.64
C GLY A 192 11.56 0.02 10.21
N GLY A 193 10.34 0.26 10.71
CA GLY A 193 9.16 -0.49 10.32
C GLY A 193 8.65 -0.13 8.92
N ASN A 194 7.79 -0.98 8.38
CA ASN A 194 7.10 -0.75 7.11
C ASN A 194 5.76 -1.48 7.10
N ALA A 195 4.95 -1.21 6.10
CA ALA A 195 3.78 -2.01 5.79
C ALA A 195 3.79 -2.34 4.29
N PHE A 196 3.18 -3.46 3.93
CA PHE A 196 3.14 -3.90 2.54
C PHE A 196 1.94 -4.80 2.27
N THR A 197 1.62 -4.97 1.00
CA THR A 197 0.62 -5.93 0.52
C THR A 197 1.13 -6.62 -0.74
N TYR A 198 0.52 -7.74 -1.12
CA TYR A 198 0.74 -8.38 -2.43
C TYR A 198 -0.33 -8.02 -3.46
N GLU A 199 -1.41 -7.38 -3.01
CA GLU A 199 -2.53 -6.92 -3.82
C GLU A 199 -3.15 -5.68 -3.17
N TYR A 200 -3.51 -4.70 -3.99
CA TYR A 200 -4.26 -3.54 -3.57
C TYR A 200 -5.70 -3.64 -4.07
N ALA A 201 -6.67 -3.52 -3.17
CA ALA A 201 -8.04 -3.09 -3.47
C ALA A 201 -8.19 -1.64 -2.97
N ILE A 202 -8.33 -0.69 -3.90
CA ILE A 202 -8.15 0.74 -3.60
C ILE A 202 -9.19 1.62 -4.29
N ARG A 203 -9.53 2.73 -3.62
CA ARG A 203 -10.19 3.88 -4.24
C ARG A 203 -9.17 4.86 -4.78
N LEU A 204 -9.27 5.18 -6.06
CA LEU A 204 -8.48 6.24 -6.68
C LEU A 204 -8.92 7.62 -6.19
N THR A 205 -7.99 8.57 -6.19
CA THR A 205 -8.29 9.98 -5.93
C THR A 205 -9.22 10.53 -7.04
N PRO A 206 -10.43 11.04 -6.73
CA PRO A 206 -11.43 11.45 -7.72
C PRO A 206 -11.11 12.84 -8.31
N GLU A 207 -9.88 13.03 -8.78
CA GLU A 207 -9.39 14.24 -9.40
C GLU A 207 -8.85 13.97 -10.80
N ARG A 208 -9.16 14.86 -11.74
CA ARG A 208 -8.68 14.75 -13.12
C ARG A 208 -7.16 14.90 -13.14
N ASN A 209 -6.49 13.97 -13.82
CA ASN A 209 -5.04 13.84 -13.91
C ASN A 209 -4.35 13.56 -12.57
N ALA A 210 -5.08 13.08 -11.56
CA ALA A 210 -4.45 12.49 -10.39
C ALA A 210 -3.58 11.31 -10.83
N VAL A 211 -2.38 11.22 -10.26
CA VAL A 211 -1.48 10.10 -10.47
C VAL A 211 -1.38 9.33 -9.17
N THR A 212 -1.86 8.10 -9.18
CA THR A 212 -1.67 7.12 -8.11
C THR A 212 -0.41 6.30 -8.42
N HIS A 213 0.40 6.05 -7.40
CA HIS A 213 1.69 5.36 -7.53
C HIS A 213 1.67 4.05 -6.74
N LEU A 214 1.98 2.95 -7.42
CA LEU A 214 2.15 1.64 -6.78
C LEU A 214 3.58 1.16 -6.96
N TYR A 215 4.22 0.70 -5.88
CA TYR A 215 5.66 0.45 -5.83
C TYR A 215 6.04 -1.04 -5.63
N PRO A 216 5.77 -1.95 -6.58
CA PRO A 216 6.15 -3.34 -6.44
C PRO A 216 7.67 -3.48 -6.41
N PHE A 217 8.18 -4.28 -5.46
CA PHE A 217 9.61 -4.49 -5.27
C PHE A 217 10.16 -5.60 -6.18
N ILE A 218 11.28 -5.32 -6.84
CA ILE A 218 11.94 -6.24 -7.76
C ILE A 218 13.20 -6.81 -7.11
N ASN A 219 13.20 -8.10 -6.76
CA ASN A 219 14.41 -8.78 -6.29
C ASN A 219 15.31 -9.24 -7.45
N GLU A 220 16.48 -9.76 -7.13
CA GLU A 220 17.53 -10.23 -8.06
C GLU A 220 17.11 -11.43 -8.94
N HIS A 221 16.01 -12.10 -8.61
CA HIS A 221 15.51 -13.26 -9.34
C HIS A 221 14.38 -12.92 -10.32
N VAL A 222 13.86 -11.69 -10.31
CA VAL A 222 12.79 -11.28 -11.23
C VAL A 222 13.38 -10.93 -12.60
N VAL A 223 12.93 -11.61 -13.64
CA VAL A 223 13.35 -11.34 -15.04
C VAL A 223 12.24 -10.69 -15.87
N SER A 224 11.00 -10.85 -15.45
CA SER A 224 9.84 -10.16 -16.02
C SER A 224 8.78 -10.03 -14.95
N ILE A 225 7.96 -8.99 -15.08
CA ILE A 225 6.77 -8.83 -14.28
C ILE A 225 5.52 -8.92 -15.15
N LYS A 226 4.43 -9.37 -14.57
CA LYS A 226 3.08 -9.27 -15.12
C LYS A 226 2.25 -8.46 -14.15
N GLN A 227 1.84 -7.26 -14.57
CA GLN A 227 0.79 -6.54 -13.84
C GLN A 227 -0.56 -7.14 -14.21
N SER A 228 -1.44 -7.23 -13.24
CA SER A 228 -2.85 -7.58 -13.40
C SER A 228 -3.71 -6.53 -12.70
N ASN A 229 -4.79 -6.11 -13.35
CA ASN A 229 -5.77 -5.19 -12.76
C ASN A 229 -7.20 -5.61 -13.10
N PHE A 230 -8.11 -5.29 -12.17
CA PHE A 230 -9.55 -5.50 -12.27
C PHE A 230 -10.28 -4.18 -12.04
N ASP A 231 -11.28 -3.92 -12.89
CA ASP A 231 -12.14 -2.72 -12.80
C ASP A 231 -11.37 -1.38 -12.87
N ALA A 232 -10.21 -1.37 -13.52
CA ALA A 232 -9.57 -0.13 -13.92
C ALA A 232 -10.33 0.44 -15.13
N ASP A 233 -11.21 1.42 -14.92
CA ASP A 233 -12.07 1.99 -15.96
C ASP A 233 -11.29 2.48 -17.19
N ASP A 234 -11.97 2.53 -18.33
CA ASP A 234 -11.37 2.90 -19.63
C ASP A 234 -10.79 4.34 -19.67
N ASP A 235 -11.09 5.17 -18.68
CA ASP A 235 -10.54 6.50 -18.51
C ASP A 235 -9.26 6.54 -17.65
N LEU A 236 -8.74 5.39 -17.23
CA LEU A 236 -7.43 5.25 -16.59
C LEU A 236 -6.32 5.10 -17.65
N GLY A 237 -5.13 5.59 -17.33
CA GLY A 237 -3.90 5.21 -18.03
C GLY A 237 -2.92 4.56 -17.07
N ILE A 238 -2.29 3.45 -17.47
CA ILE A 238 -1.27 2.80 -16.64
C ILE A 238 0.08 2.87 -17.36
N LYS A 239 1.09 3.39 -16.66
CA LYS A 239 2.47 3.47 -17.16
C LYS A 239 3.46 2.97 -16.11
N LEU A 240 4.49 2.28 -16.58
CA LEU A 240 5.60 1.80 -15.77
C LEU A 240 6.81 2.73 -15.92
N TYR A 241 7.29 3.21 -14.77
CA TYR A 241 8.54 3.96 -14.63
C TYR A 241 9.52 3.22 -13.72
N SER A 242 10.81 3.32 -14.03
CA SER A 242 11.86 2.75 -13.20
C SER A 242 13.18 3.45 -13.47
N VAL A 243 14.26 2.96 -12.87
CA VAL A 243 15.62 3.41 -13.23
C VAL A 243 15.99 3.09 -14.69
N ALA A 244 15.31 2.14 -15.33
CA ALA A 244 15.59 1.67 -16.68
C ALA A 244 14.46 1.94 -17.70
N LYS A 245 13.26 2.33 -17.25
CA LYS A 245 12.08 2.56 -18.10
C LYS A 245 11.47 3.93 -17.83
N ASN A 246 11.05 4.60 -18.89
CA ASN A 246 10.47 5.94 -18.82
C ASN A 246 9.07 5.98 -19.45
N GLY A 247 8.09 5.36 -18.76
CA GLY A 247 6.69 5.43 -19.14
C GLY A 247 6.25 4.38 -20.16
N HIS A 248 6.61 3.11 -19.91
CA HIS A 248 6.13 1.97 -20.70
C HIS A 248 4.63 1.76 -20.48
N ASP A 249 3.85 1.66 -21.55
CA ASP A 249 2.40 1.49 -21.45
C ASP A 249 2.02 0.10 -20.93
N ALA A 250 1.09 0.06 -19.99
CA ALA A 250 0.52 -1.17 -19.46
C ALA A 250 -0.98 -1.23 -19.74
N THR A 251 -1.52 -2.44 -19.88
CA THR A 251 -2.93 -2.67 -20.23
C THR A 251 -3.88 -2.30 -19.08
N VAL A 252 -4.94 -1.58 -19.42
CA VAL A 252 -6.09 -1.24 -18.55
C VAL A 252 -7.21 -2.25 -18.79
N SER A 253 -7.93 -2.68 -17.77
CA SER A 253 -8.96 -3.72 -17.89
C SER A 253 -10.30 -3.23 -18.44
N GLY A 254 -10.62 -1.96 -18.19
CA GLY A 254 -11.99 -1.46 -18.26
C GLY A 254 -12.87 -2.14 -17.21
N ASP A 255 -14.17 -1.91 -17.36
CA ASP A 255 -15.18 -2.22 -16.36
C ASP A 255 -15.37 -3.74 -16.15
N THR A 256 -15.34 -4.17 -14.89
CA THR A 256 -15.67 -5.51 -14.37
C THR A 256 -14.93 -6.66 -15.07
N ARG A 257 -13.70 -6.41 -15.52
CA ARG A 257 -12.87 -7.40 -16.21
C ARG A 257 -11.47 -7.41 -15.63
N TRP A 258 -10.79 -8.54 -15.79
CA TRP A 258 -9.35 -8.63 -15.58
C TRP A 258 -8.61 -8.35 -16.88
N ALA A 259 -7.52 -7.60 -16.80
CA ALA A 259 -6.52 -7.52 -17.86
C ALA A 259 -5.11 -7.53 -17.28
N SER A 260 -4.14 -7.85 -18.14
CA SER A 260 -2.74 -7.90 -17.75
C SER A 260 -1.80 -7.48 -18.88
N SER A 261 -0.58 -7.12 -18.52
CA SER A 261 0.52 -6.92 -19.46
C SER A 261 1.84 -7.33 -18.83
N THR A 262 2.72 -7.93 -19.64
CA THR A 262 4.03 -8.41 -19.20
C THR A 262 5.13 -7.46 -19.63
N HIS A 263 6.06 -7.17 -18.73
CA HIS A 263 7.16 -6.23 -18.91
C HIS A 263 8.47 -6.90 -18.52
N PRO A 264 9.50 -6.90 -19.40
CA PRO A 264 10.81 -7.45 -19.05
C PRO A 264 11.47 -6.59 -17.97
N VAL A 265 12.20 -7.22 -17.06
CA VAL A 265 12.99 -6.55 -16.02
C VAL A 265 14.45 -6.47 -16.44
N SER A 266 15.03 -5.28 -16.30
CA SER A 266 16.45 -5.01 -16.47
C SER A 266 17.20 -5.32 -15.17
N PRO A 267 18.43 -5.85 -15.24
CA PRO A 267 19.28 -6.01 -14.05
C PRO A 267 19.49 -4.71 -13.26
N LYS A 268 19.37 -3.54 -13.91
CA LYS A 268 19.45 -2.23 -13.24
C LYS A 268 18.31 -2.01 -12.22
N GLU A 269 17.18 -2.71 -12.37
CA GLU A 269 15.98 -2.57 -11.53
C GLU A 269 16.00 -3.50 -10.29
N HIS A 270 16.93 -4.45 -10.23
CA HIS A 270 17.04 -5.38 -9.09
C HIS A 270 17.41 -4.66 -7.79
N GLY A 271 16.75 -5.06 -6.70
CA GLY A 271 16.89 -4.45 -5.38
C GLY A 271 16.18 -3.11 -5.22
N LEU A 272 15.31 -2.74 -6.17
CA LEU A 272 14.58 -1.47 -6.18
C LEU A 272 13.07 -1.70 -6.42
N SER A 273 12.25 -0.75 -5.97
CA SER A 273 10.87 -0.65 -6.44
C SER A 273 10.81 0.00 -7.83
N ILE A 274 9.88 -0.46 -8.66
CA ILE A 274 9.41 0.29 -9.84
C ILE A 274 8.21 1.16 -9.45
N ASP A 275 7.77 2.05 -10.33
CA ASP A 275 6.61 2.92 -10.13
C ASP A 275 5.57 2.64 -11.23
N MET A 276 4.48 1.98 -10.83
CA MET A 276 3.29 1.82 -11.65
C MET A 276 2.40 3.04 -11.42
N GLN A 277 2.38 3.95 -12.40
CA GLN A 277 1.58 5.16 -12.38
C GLN A 277 0.22 4.91 -13.01
N LEU A 278 -0.83 5.09 -12.20
CA LEU A 278 -2.23 5.05 -12.60
C LEU A 278 -2.70 6.50 -12.71
N THR A 279 -2.98 6.96 -13.93
CA THR A 279 -3.39 8.35 -14.20
C THR A 279 -4.87 8.42 -14.56
N SER A 280 -5.68 9.00 -13.67
CA SER A 280 -7.12 9.17 -13.89
C SER A 280 -7.38 10.29 -14.90
N ARG A 281 -8.16 10.04 -15.97
CA ARG A 281 -8.50 11.07 -16.97
C ARG A 281 -9.82 11.77 -16.69
N SER A 282 -10.65 11.25 -15.77
CA SER A 282 -11.87 11.91 -15.30
C SER A 282 -11.82 12.21 -13.79
N ARG A 283 -12.97 12.59 -13.23
CA ARG A 283 -13.19 12.80 -11.79
C ARG A 283 -14.10 11.72 -11.20
N ALA A 284 -14.42 10.68 -11.96
CA ALA A 284 -15.20 9.56 -11.46
C ALA A 284 -14.44 8.92 -10.29
N ALA A 285 -15.18 8.50 -9.27
CA ALA A 285 -14.64 7.54 -8.33
C ALA A 285 -14.46 6.23 -9.09
N ASN A 286 -13.34 5.56 -8.84
CA ASN A 286 -13.07 4.25 -9.37
C ASN A 286 -12.39 3.46 -8.25
N ASP A 287 -12.93 2.28 -8.00
CA ASP A 287 -12.31 1.26 -7.19
C ASP A 287 -11.77 0.19 -8.10
N LEU A 288 -10.59 -0.32 -7.76
CA LEU A 288 -9.94 -1.34 -8.56
C LEU A 288 -9.12 -2.27 -7.70
N VAL A 289 -8.83 -3.44 -8.25
CA VAL A 289 -7.84 -4.38 -7.72
C VAL A 289 -6.60 -4.38 -8.60
N PHE A 290 -5.42 -4.41 -7.98
CA PHE A 290 -4.13 -4.40 -8.68
C PHE A 290 -3.10 -5.27 -7.96
N TYR A 291 -2.44 -6.15 -8.72
CA TYR A 291 -1.27 -6.90 -8.24
C TYR A 291 -0.22 -7.07 -9.34
N VAL A 292 0.99 -7.46 -8.94
CA VAL A 292 2.09 -7.77 -9.86
C VAL A 292 2.67 -9.12 -9.48
N THR A 293 2.94 -9.95 -10.49
CA THR A 293 3.62 -11.24 -10.33
C THR A 293 4.93 -11.26 -11.11
N ASP A 294 5.86 -12.13 -10.72
CA ASP A 294 7.06 -12.45 -11.48
C ASP A 294 6.80 -13.48 -12.60
N GLN A 295 7.86 -13.95 -13.25
CA GLN A 295 7.79 -14.97 -14.31
C GLN A 295 7.26 -16.35 -13.86
N TYR A 296 7.14 -16.59 -12.56
CA TYR A 296 6.65 -17.84 -11.97
C TYR A 296 5.28 -17.66 -11.31
N ASP A 297 4.56 -16.59 -11.66
CA ASP A 297 3.28 -16.20 -11.06
C ASP A 297 3.36 -15.98 -9.54
N THR A 298 4.56 -15.65 -9.01
CA THR A 298 4.75 -15.29 -7.60
C THR A 298 4.49 -13.81 -7.42
N ALA A 299 3.56 -13.44 -6.53
CA ALA A 299 3.21 -12.05 -6.28
C ALA A 299 4.38 -11.27 -5.66
N LEU A 300 4.53 -10.02 -6.10
CA LEU A 300 5.54 -9.08 -5.63
C LEU A 300 4.95 -8.13 -4.59
N PRO A 301 5.67 -7.83 -3.50
CA PRO A 301 5.16 -6.96 -2.45
C PRO A 301 5.22 -5.49 -2.87
N PHE A 302 4.16 -4.75 -2.58
CA PHE A 302 4.09 -3.30 -2.62
C PHE A 302 4.35 -2.75 -1.22
N PHE A 303 5.49 -2.10 -1.02
CA PHE A 303 5.81 -1.49 0.26
C PHE A 303 5.29 -0.05 0.31
N ALA A 304 4.60 0.30 1.41
CA ALA A 304 4.12 1.66 1.67
C ALA A 304 5.29 2.67 1.66
N ILE A 305 6.46 2.26 2.16
CA ILE A 305 7.74 2.95 1.90
C ILE A 305 8.50 2.16 0.84
N PRO A 306 8.65 2.66 -0.41
CA PRO A 306 9.38 1.95 -1.45
C PRO A 306 10.83 1.72 -1.04
N LEU A 307 11.28 0.47 -1.13
CA LEU A 307 12.66 0.11 -0.82
C LEU A 307 13.59 0.67 -1.91
N GLY A 308 14.60 1.44 -1.49
CA GLY A 308 15.43 2.24 -2.38
C GLY A 308 14.87 3.64 -2.72
N GLY A 309 13.69 3.98 -2.18
CA GLY A 309 12.98 5.24 -2.45
C GLY A 309 12.20 5.22 -3.78
N PRO A 310 11.40 6.26 -4.07
CA PRO A 310 10.71 6.38 -5.36
C PRO A 310 11.72 6.33 -6.51
N PRO A 311 11.51 5.46 -7.51
CA PRO A 311 12.49 5.28 -8.58
C PRO A 311 12.65 6.56 -9.41
N LYS A 312 13.88 6.85 -9.82
CA LYS A 312 14.21 7.94 -10.73
C LYS A 312 14.92 7.37 -11.95
N TYR A 313 14.36 7.63 -13.14
CA TYR A 313 14.97 7.20 -14.40
C TYR A 313 16.40 7.73 -14.53
N ARG A 314 17.34 6.84 -14.91
CA ARG A 314 18.73 7.20 -15.13
C ARG A 314 18.98 7.30 -16.63
N TYR A 315 19.23 8.51 -17.10
CA TYR A 315 19.60 8.76 -18.49
C TYR A 315 20.96 8.12 -18.81
N ASP A 316 20.99 7.20 -19.76
CA ASP A 316 22.23 6.77 -20.40
C ASP A 316 22.61 7.83 -21.45
N VAL A 317 23.47 8.78 -21.09
CA VAL A 317 23.95 9.82 -22.02
C VAL A 317 25.14 9.26 -22.79
N ASP A 318 24.88 8.79 -24.01
CA ASP A 318 25.93 8.37 -24.94
C ASP A 318 26.54 9.61 -25.59
N VAL A 319 27.60 10.17 -24.99
CA VAL A 319 28.34 11.30 -25.59
C VAL A 319 29.14 10.76 -26.77
N LYS A 320 28.57 10.82 -27.97
CA LYS A 320 29.33 10.64 -29.21
C LYS A 320 30.29 11.82 -29.37
N ILE A 321 31.52 11.67 -28.85
CA ILE A 321 32.62 12.58 -29.16
C ILE A 321 32.90 12.44 -30.65
N ARG A 322 32.45 13.41 -31.46
CA ARG A 322 32.94 13.55 -32.83
C ARG A 322 34.42 13.89 -32.76
N ARG A 323 35.28 12.98 -33.24
CA ARG A 323 36.69 13.27 -33.51
C ARG A 323 36.81 14.23 -34.68
#